data_AF-A0A562LYB7-F1
#
_entry.id   AF-A0A562LYB7-F1
#
_cell.length_a   1.000
_cell.length_b   1.000
_cell.length_c   1.000
_cell.angle_alpha   90.00
_cell.angle_beta   90.00
_cell.angle_gamma   90.00
#
_symmetry.space_group_name_H-M   'P 1'
#
loop_
_entity.id
_entity.type
_entity.pdbx_description
1 polymer ?
#
loop_
_entity_poly.entity_id
_entity_poly.type
_entity_poly.pdbx_seq_one_letter_code
_entity_poly.pdbx_strand_id
1 'polypeptide(L)'
;MSNEALDWFFGLIEGDFNDDPSVAQIIIGTVIGCIPVIGQIMDVRDICANLKKLHKDPEDTLLWVGLVVTLIGLVPGAGDLVKGVFRFVLKFLRKGGDEAVGAIRSILAFLRGRGYGDPVKYLKTLPWQRFSNECSSLFRRIMFGLLEGIELVRTGWLTRKLLGTHVKDLAIVQAQIRMLQRMGEVKIPEAMQRLKQGVDDLLKRVEKENIAGHSNDTVHLPHSSKPLLRQEYELAVKRIDQDAAKMRKAGKSEAKIAEMATARRRKIGLDFKERTDPDLREVIYGRNKDKYGDELGPYYQQSSDGNGWFYRRKNPVTKQYERVQVDDATAIRNATQAGGDDFPWDKVLEYSEAIKAKNWKRKEELLEAIKRLMSLQGKLAQARKAGDVQLTRAIEAEIARTRRI
;
A
#
# COMPACT_ATOMS: atom_id res chain seq x y z
N MET A 1 30.31 10.76 22.74
CA MET A 1 30.44 11.66 21.57
C MET A 1 29.72 11.16 20.32
N SER A 2 30.13 10.06 19.67
CA SER A 2 29.50 9.68 18.38
C SER A 2 28.03 9.22 18.48
N ASN A 3 27.66 8.51 19.55
CA ASN A 3 26.28 8.06 19.77
C ASN A 3 25.35 9.19 20.21
N GLU A 4 25.87 10.22 20.89
CA GLU A 4 25.09 11.37 21.36
C GLU A 4 24.64 12.26 20.20
N ALA A 5 25.50 12.47 19.20
CA ALA A 5 25.16 13.25 18.00
C ALA A 5 24.03 12.59 17.18
N LEU A 6 24.03 11.26 17.05
CA LEU A 6 22.94 10.55 16.39
C LEU A 6 21.68 10.44 17.24
N ASP A 7 21.79 10.20 18.54
CA ASP A 7 20.63 10.19 19.43
C ASP A 7 19.97 11.59 19.47
N TRP A 8 20.76 12.66 19.42
CA TRP A 8 20.28 14.04 19.23
C TRP A 8 19.60 14.24 17.88
N PHE A 9 20.25 13.88 16.77
CA PHE A 9 19.70 14.05 15.41
C PHE A 9 18.40 13.28 15.21
N PHE A 10 18.35 12.01 15.62
CA PHE A 10 17.11 11.22 15.55
C PHE A 10 16.05 11.70 16.54
N GLY A 11 16.45 12.22 17.71
CA GLY A 11 15.53 12.87 18.66
C GLY A 11 14.88 14.13 18.07
N LEU A 12 15.63 14.91 17.28
CA LEU A 12 15.07 16.05 16.55
C LEU A 12 14.12 15.61 15.44
N ILE A 13 14.45 14.56 14.68
CA ILE A 13 13.53 13.99 13.69
C ILE A 13 12.24 13.53 14.37
N GLU A 14 12.33 12.82 15.50
CA GLU A 14 11.17 12.36 16.26
C GLU A 14 10.30 13.51 16.80
N GLY A 15 10.90 14.66 17.10
CA GLY A 15 10.18 15.83 17.62
C GLY A 15 9.69 16.84 16.58
N ASP A 16 10.20 16.81 15.33
CA ASP A 16 9.66 17.59 14.19
C ASP A 16 8.22 17.18 13.83
N PHE A 17 7.74 16.07 14.39
CA PHE A 17 6.37 15.61 14.24
C PHE A 17 5.37 16.24 15.24
N ASN A 18 5.79 17.25 16.00
CA ASN A 18 4.92 18.04 16.91
C ASN A 18 4.22 19.18 16.17
N ASP A 19 3.07 19.63 16.67
CA ASP A 19 2.29 20.73 16.04
C ASP A 19 2.98 22.10 16.11
N ASP A 20 3.95 22.27 17.01
CA ASP A 20 4.79 23.46 17.17
C ASP A 20 6.28 23.06 17.20
N PRO A 21 6.91 22.81 16.04
CA PRO A 21 8.30 22.37 15.98
C PRO A 21 9.25 23.53 16.27
N SER A 22 10.25 23.28 17.12
CA SER A 22 11.36 24.21 17.35
C SER A 22 12.13 24.51 16.06
N VAL A 23 12.88 25.62 16.05
CA VAL A 23 13.71 26.03 14.90
C VAL A 23 14.67 24.91 14.46
N ALA A 24 15.26 24.18 15.41
CA ALA A 24 16.13 23.04 15.12
C ALA A 24 15.37 21.90 14.43
N GLN A 25 14.13 21.62 14.87
CA GLN A 25 13.27 20.59 14.27
C GLN A 25 12.89 20.95 12.84
N ILE A 26 12.46 22.20 12.58
CA ILE A 26 12.15 22.69 11.22
C ILE A 26 13.35 22.54 10.26
N ILE A 27 14.55 22.87 10.75
CA ILE A 27 15.79 22.73 9.96
C ILE A 27 16.09 21.26 9.66
N ILE A 28 15.88 20.36 10.62
CA ILE A 28 16.02 18.91 10.42
C ILE A 28 14.90 18.35 9.52
N GLY A 29 13.68 18.90 9.56
CA GLY A 29 12.60 18.59 8.64
C GLY A 29 12.97 18.87 7.18
N THR A 30 13.82 19.88 6.94
CA THR A 30 14.39 20.15 5.61
C THR A 30 15.29 18.99 5.12
N VAL A 31 16.03 18.34 6.03
CA VAL A 31 16.82 17.13 5.71
C VAL A 31 15.91 15.98 5.29
N ILE A 32 14.82 15.76 6.02
CA ILE A 32 13.82 14.72 5.71
C ILE A 32 13.18 15.00 4.34
N GLY A 33 12.85 16.25 4.06
CA GLY A 33 12.27 16.70 2.78
C GLY A 33 13.17 16.43 1.57
N CYS A 34 14.47 16.23 1.78
CA CYS A 34 15.43 15.87 0.73
C CYS A 34 15.38 14.37 0.36
N ILE A 35 14.59 13.54 1.05
CA ILE A 35 14.46 12.10 0.76
C ILE A 35 13.42 11.89 -0.36
N PRO A 36 13.83 11.56 -1.60
CA PRO A 36 12.95 11.62 -2.78
C PRO A 36 11.91 10.49 -2.87
N VAL A 37 11.87 9.57 -1.89
CA VAL A 37 11.08 8.33 -1.97
C VAL A 37 10.10 8.16 -0.83
N ILE A 38 10.27 8.91 0.26
CA ILE A 38 9.41 8.76 1.43
C ILE A 38 8.29 9.80 1.34
N GLY A 39 7.16 9.40 0.75
CA GLY A 39 5.99 10.26 0.59
C GLY A 39 5.06 10.33 1.82
N GLN A 40 5.36 9.60 2.92
CA GLN A 40 4.50 9.54 4.11
C GLN A 40 5.32 9.62 5.40
N ILE A 41 4.84 10.42 6.37
CA ILE A 41 5.48 10.67 7.67
C ILE A 41 5.73 9.37 8.47
N MET A 42 4.83 8.39 8.37
CA MET A 42 4.96 7.11 9.07
C MET A 42 6.17 6.28 8.62
N ASP A 43 6.53 6.40 7.34
CA ASP A 43 7.61 5.62 6.74
C ASP A 43 8.99 6.21 7.11
N VAL A 44 9.09 7.53 7.25
CA VAL A 44 10.31 8.20 7.76
C VAL A 44 10.61 7.72 9.18
N ARG A 45 9.58 7.66 10.04
CA ARG A 45 9.74 7.24 11.44
C ARG A 45 10.25 5.81 11.55
N ASP A 46 9.67 4.87 10.80
CA ASP A 46 10.11 3.48 10.82
C ASP A 46 11.57 3.36 10.34
N ILE A 47 11.97 4.12 9.32
CA ILE A 47 13.35 4.15 8.81
C ILE A 47 14.31 4.72 9.88
N CYS A 48 14.01 5.88 10.46
CA CYS A 48 14.83 6.49 11.51
C CYS A 48 14.98 5.56 12.73
N ALA A 49 13.90 4.90 13.15
CA ALA A 49 13.95 3.94 14.25
C ALA A 49 14.86 2.73 13.96
N ASN A 50 14.89 2.23 12.72
CA ASN A 50 15.80 1.16 12.32
C ASN A 50 17.25 1.65 12.23
N LEU A 51 17.48 2.83 11.63
CA LEU A 51 18.83 3.41 11.54
C LEU A 51 19.42 3.72 12.92
N LYS A 52 18.60 4.20 13.87
CA LYS A 52 19.02 4.42 15.27
C LYS A 52 19.45 3.13 15.97
N LYS A 53 18.74 2.02 15.72
CA LYS A 53 19.13 0.69 16.25
C LYS A 53 20.39 0.17 15.59
N LEU A 54 20.46 0.24 14.26
CA LEU A 54 21.62 -0.18 13.47
C LEU A 54 22.86 0.61 13.79
N HIS A 55 22.75 1.89 14.14
CA HIS A 55 23.90 2.64 14.59
C HIS A 55 24.49 2.07 15.90
N LYS A 56 23.64 1.63 16.82
CA LYS A 56 24.07 1.08 18.11
C LYS A 56 24.67 -0.32 17.97
N ASP A 57 24.17 -1.11 17.02
CA ASP A 57 24.68 -2.44 16.71
C ASP A 57 24.64 -2.71 15.19
N PRO A 58 25.64 -2.21 14.43
CA PRO A 58 25.63 -2.28 12.97
C PRO A 58 26.00 -3.67 12.44
N GLU A 59 26.47 -4.59 13.29
CA GLU A 59 26.81 -5.94 12.89
C GLU A 59 25.63 -6.92 13.03
N ASP A 60 24.64 -6.62 13.88
CA ASP A 60 23.45 -7.45 14.07
C ASP A 60 22.60 -7.56 12.79
N THR A 61 22.68 -8.73 12.17
CA THR A 61 21.94 -9.08 10.96
C THR A 61 20.43 -8.99 11.15
N LEU A 62 19.88 -9.27 12.34
CA LEU A 62 18.44 -9.18 12.60
C LEU A 62 17.92 -7.73 12.67
N LEU A 63 18.79 -6.77 12.98
CA LEU A 63 18.46 -5.35 12.84
C LEU A 63 18.40 -4.95 11.36
N TRP A 64 19.31 -5.45 10.53
CA TRP A 64 19.25 -5.26 9.07
C TRP A 64 18.02 -5.95 8.46
N VAL A 65 17.63 -7.13 8.94
CA VAL A 65 16.34 -7.75 8.55
C VAL A 65 15.17 -6.86 8.94
N GLY A 66 15.20 -6.23 10.12
CA GLY A 66 14.20 -5.24 10.53
C GLY A 66 14.09 -4.05 9.57
N LEU A 67 15.23 -3.53 9.12
CA LEU A 67 15.28 -2.46 8.12
C LEU A 67 14.73 -2.93 6.77
N VAL A 68 15.14 -4.10 6.29
CA VAL A 68 14.64 -4.68 5.03
C VAL A 68 13.13 -4.88 5.06
N VAL A 69 12.56 -5.41 6.15
CA VAL A 69 11.11 -5.53 6.32
C VAL A 69 10.41 -4.18 6.24
N THR A 70 11.06 -3.13 6.72
CA THR A 70 10.57 -1.75 6.63
C THR A 70 10.62 -1.24 5.19
N LEU A 71 11.76 -1.40 4.52
CA LEU A 71 11.98 -0.99 3.12
C LEU A 71 11.01 -1.68 2.15
N ILE A 72 10.70 -2.96 2.38
CA ILE A 72 9.70 -3.69 1.61
C ILE A 72 8.34 -3.02 1.69
N GLY A 73 7.94 -2.50 2.86
CA GLY A 73 6.70 -1.73 2.99
C GLY A 73 6.62 -0.51 2.09
N LEU A 74 7.77 0.05 1.72
CA LEU A 74 7.87 1.23 0.85
C LEU A 74 7.82 0.88 -0.64
N VAL A 75 7.89 -0.42 -0.99
CA VAL A 75 7.74 -0.88 -2.37
C VAL A 75 6.28 -0.70 -2.80
N PRO A 76 5.99 0.14 -3.82
CA PRO A 76 4.63 0.38 -4.27
C PRO A 76 3.96 -0.92 -4.72
N GLY A 77 2.76 -1.17 -4.21
CA GLY A 77 1.87 -2.15 -4.81
C GLY A 77 2.10 -3.62 -4.50
N ALA A 78 2.74 -3.94 -3.38
CA ALA A 78 2.73 -5.26 -2.72
C ALA A 78 3.38 -5.20 -1.33
N GLY A 79 4.17 -4.15 -1.10
CA GLY A 79 5.06 -3.99 0.04
C GLY A 79 4.43 -4.20 1.41
N ASP A 80 3.25 -3.66 1.67
CA ASP A 80 2.68 -3.71 3.02
C ASP A 80 2.18 -5.09 3.45
N LEU A 81 1.64 -5.87 2.51
CA LEU A 81 1.25 -7.23 2.84
C LEU A 81 2.47 -8.09 3.08
N VAL A 82 3.45 -7.99 2.18
CA VAL A 82 4.71 -8.72 2.26
C VAL A 82 5.45 -8.33 3.56
N LYS A 83 5.45 -7.04 3.91
CA LYS A 83 5.91 -6.51 5.21
C LYS A 83 5.17 -7.16 6.39
N GLY A 84 3.86 -7.32 6.29
CA GLY A 84 3.06 -8.04 7.30
C GLY A 84 3.52 -9.49 7.50
N VAL A 85 3.67 -10.25 6.42
CA VAL A 85 4.19 -11.62 6.45
C VAL A 85 5.60 -11.64 7.06
N PHE A 86 6.50 -10.79 6.57
CA PHE A 86 7.89 -10.77 7.00
C PHE A 86 8.08 -10.27 8.43
N ARG A 87 7.15 -9.48 8.99
CA ARG A 87 7.13 -9.17 10.44
C ARG A 87 6.91 -10.42 11.29
N PHE A 88 6.05 -11.35 10.86
CA PHE A 88 5.88 -12.63 11.55
C PHE A 88 7.13 -13.50 11.43
N VAL A 89 7.75 -13.55 10.24
CA VAL A 89 9.02 -14.26 10.03
C VAL A 89 10.11 -13.68 10.93
N LEU A 90 10.26 -12.36 10.98
CA LEU A 90 11.23 -11.70 11.85
C LEU A 90 10.98 -11.98 13.34
N LYS A 91 9.71 -12.03 13.77
CA LYS A 91 9.37 -12.43 15.14
C LYS A 91 9.84 -13.86 15.44
N PHE A 92 9.65 -14.78 14.49
CA PHE A 92 10.18 -16.14 14.58
C PHE A 92 11.71 -16.15 14.63
N LEU A 93 12.39 -15.41 13.74
CA LEU A 93 13.86 -15.36 13.70
C LEU A 93 14.49 -14.84 15.00
N ARG A 94 13.81 -13.92 15.70
CA ARG A 94 14.28 -13.36 16.98
C ARG A 94 14.10 -14.30 18.16
N LYS A 95 13.06 -15.13 18.14
CA LYS A 95 12.66 -15.94 19.31
C LYS A 95 13.03 -17.43 19.20
N GLY A 96 13.14 -17.96 17.99
CA GLY A 96 13.49 -19.36 17.74
C GLY A 96 12.46 -20.38 18.26
N GLY A 97 12.77 -21.67 18.10
CA GLY A 97 12.07 -22.77 18.78
C GLY A 97 10.62 -23.04 18.35
N ASP A 98 9.77 -23.38 19.33
CA ASP A 98 8.38 -23.87 19.17
C ASP A 98 7.39 -22.78 18.71
N GLU A 99 7.77 -21.50 18.78
CA GLU A 99 6.97 -20.39 18.24
C GLU A 99 6.94 -20.40 16.69
N ALA A 100 7.80 -21.18 16.02
CA ALA A 100 7.79 -21.33 14.57
C ALA A 100 6.43 -21.83 14.03
N VAL A 101 5.82 -22.76 14.76
CA VAL A 101 4.51 -23.33 14.43
C VAL A 101 3.41 -22.28 14.55
N GLY A 102 3.45 -21.49 15.63
CA GLY A 102 2.55 -20.36 15.83
C GLY A 102 2.74 -19.27 14.78
N ALA A 103 3.98 -18.98 14.40
CA ALA A 103 4.32 -17.99 13.38
C ALA A 103 3.79 -18.43 12.01
N ILE A 104 4.01 -19.68 11.60
CA ILE A 104 3.51 -20.16 10.32
C ILE A 104 1.99 -20.24 10.31
N ARG A 105 1.34 -20.71 11.38
CA ARG A 105 -0.13 -20.65 11.49
C ARG A 105 -0.66 -19.22 11.36
N SER A 106 0.00 -18.25 11.97
CA SER A 106 -0.35 -16.82 11.87
C SER A 106 -0.18 -16.29 10.45
N ILE A 107 0.90 -16.66 9.77
CA ILE A 107 1.16 -16.29 8.37
C ILE A 107 0.11 -16.90 7.44
N LEU A 108 -0.16 -18.21 7.57
CA LEU A 108 -1.17 -18.91 6.78
C LEU A 108 -2.55 -18.30 7.01
N ALA A 109 -2.95 -18.05 8.27
CA ALA A 109 -4.22 -17.41 8.60
C ALA A 109 -4.30 -15.97 8.04
N PHE A 110 -3.23 -15.20 8.15
CA PHE A 110 -3.15 -13.83 7.63
C PHE A 110 -3.31 -13.75 6.11
N LEU A 111 -2.75 -14.73 5.39
CA LEU A 111 -2.82 -14.86 3.94
C LEU A 111 -4.15 -15.45 3.45
N ARG A 112 -4.68 -16.50 4.10
CA ARG A 112 -6.04 -17.02 3.85
C ARG A 112 -7.09 -15.94 4.10
N GLY A 113 -6.90 -15.18 5.18
CA GLY A 113 -7.59 -13.94 5.55
C GLY A 113 -7.83 -12.96 4.40
N ARG A 114 -6.94 -12.99 3.41
CA ARG A 114 -6.87 -12.06 2.29
C ARG A 114 -6.96 -12.76 0.93
N GLY A 115 -7.46 -13.99 0.87
CA GLY A 115 -7.78 -14.62 -0.42
C GLY A 115 -6.59 -14.96 -1.31
N TYR A 116 -5.40 -15.21 -0.76
CA TYR A 116 -4.19 -15.56 -1.51
C TYR A 116 -4.13 -17.01 -2.04
N GLY A 117 -5.27 -17.68 -2.13
CA GLY A 117 -5.36 -19.09 -2.50
C GLY A 117 -4.53 -19.94 -1.54
N ASP A 118 -3.61 -20.74 -2.08
CA ASP A 118 -2.64 -21.52 -1.33
C ASP A 118 -1.52 -20.61 -0.77
N PRO A 119 -1.49 -20.34 0.55
CA PRO A 119 -0.48 -19.49 1.14
C PRO A 119 0.93 -20.10 1.06
N VAL A 120 1.04 -21.43 1.06
CA VAL A 120 2.33 -22.14 0.93
C VAL A 120 2.89 -21.90 -0.47
N LYS A 121 2.06 -22.07 -1.50
CA LYS A 121 2.44 -21.75 -2.88
C LYS A 121 2.82 -20.28 -3.04
N TYR A 122 2.03 -19.37 -2.46
CA TYR A 122 2.34 -17.94 -2.50
C TYR A 122 3.72 -17.64 -1.95
N LEU A 123 4.04 -18.12 -0.74
CA LEU A 123 5.34 -17.95 -0.10
C LEU A 123 6.50 -18.54 -0.94
N LYS A 124 6.29 -19.70 -1.57
CA LYS A 124 7.27 -20.34 -2.47
C LYS A 124 7.53 -19.52 -3.75
N THR A 125 6.56 -18.71 -4.19
CA THR A 125 6.65 -17.90 -5.42
C THR A 125 7.08 -16.45 -5.22
N LEU A 126 7.46 -16.06 -4.00
CA LEU A 126 7.87 -14.68 -3.72
C LEU A 126 9.07 -14.26 -4.60
N PRO A 127 9.04 -13.08 -5.23
CA PRO A 127 10.10 -12.62 -6.13
C PRO A 127 11.31 -12.08 -5.34
N TRP A 128 12.01 -12.95 -4.63
CA TRP A 128 13.10 -12.60 -3.70
C TRP A 128 14.19 -11.71 -4.30
N GLN A 129 14.65 -12.01 -5.52
CA GLN A 129 15.68 -11.20 -6.18
C GLN A 129 15.20 -9.78 -6.47
N ARG A 130 13.94 -9.64 -6.93
CA ARG A 130 13.33 -8.34 -7.20
C ARG A 130 13.24 -7.53 -5.90
N PHE A 131 12.72 -8.13 -4.82
CA PHE A 131 12.64 -7.44 -3.53
C PHE A 131 14.01 -7.02 -3.02
N SER A 132 15.04 -7.87 -3.16
CA SER A 132 16.39 -7.50 -2.76
C SER A 132 16.89 -6.28 -3.53
N ASN A 133 16.72 -6.27 -4.85
CA ASN A 133 17.15 -5.17 -5.71
C ASN A 133 16.40 -3.87 -5.37
N GLU A 134 15.08 -3.95 -5.17
CA GLU A 134 14.23 -2.82 -4.80
C GLU A 134 14.62 -2.29 -3.42
N CYS A 135 14.85 -3.14 -2.42
CA CYS A 135 15.33 -2.73 -1.10
C CYS A 135 16.69 -2.04 -1.17
N SER A 136 17.66 -2.60 -1.90
CA SER A 136 18.97 -1.96 -2.08
C SER A 136 18.88 -0.62 -2.80
N SER A 137 17.98 -0.50 -3.79
CA SER A 137 17.74 0.78 -4.48
C SER A 137 17.10 1.82 -3.55
N LEU A 138 16.04 1.43 -2.83
CA LEU A 138 15.35 2.28 -1.87
C LEU A 138 16.30 2.75 -0.76
N PHE A 139 17.08 1.84 -0.19
CA PHE A 139 18.07 2.18 0.82
C PHE A 139 19.07 3.21 0.30
N ARG A 140 19.69 2.98 -0.87
CA ARG A 140 20.63 3.93 -1.48
C ARG A 140 20.01 5.32 -1.68
N ARG A 141 18.78 5.39 -2.18
CA ARG A 141 18.07 6.66 -2.39
C ARG A 141 17.77 7.38 -1.07
N ILE A 142 17.39 6.63 -0.02
CA ILE A 142 17.15 7.17 1.32
C ILE A 142 18.44 7.73 1.92
N MET A 143 19.51 6.94 1.90
CA MET A 143 20.81 7.36 2.44
C MET A 143 21.38 8.55 1.68
N PHE A 144 21.23 8.58 0.35
CA PHE A 144 21.61 9.73 -0.47
C PHE A 144 20.83 10.99 -0.06
N GLY A 145 19.50 10.92 0.02
CA GLY A 145 18.67 12.06 0.41
C GLY A 145 18.99 12.59 1.81
N LEU A 146 19.27 11.70 2.76
CA LEU A 146 19.73 12.09 4.11
C LEU A 146 21.07 12.83 4.07
N LEU A 147 22.04 12.33 3.30
CA LEU A 147 23.37 12.94 3.19
C LEU A 147 23.32 14.31 2.51
N GLU A 148 22.55 14.44 1.43
CA GLU A 148 22.34 15.70 0.72
C GLU A 148 21.63 16.72 1.62
N GLY A 149 20.58 16.30 2.33
CA GLY A 149 19.87 17.17 3.27
C GLY A 149 20.77 17.66 4.41
N ILE A 150 21.60 16.78 4.98
CA ILE A 150 22.57 17.18 6.01
C ILE A 150 23.58 18.16 5.44
N GLU A 151 24.10 17.92 4.24
CA GLU A 151 25.07 18.81 3.59
C GLU A 151 24.48 20.19 3.30
N LEU A 152 23.23 20.24 2.82
CA LEU A 152 22.47 21.47 2.61
C LEU A 152 22.35 22.29 3.89
N VAL A 153 21.95 21.66 5.00
CA VAL A 153 21.83 22.30 6.31
C VAL A 153 23.19 22.75 6.85
N ARG A 154 24.23 21.93 6.66
CA ARG A 154 25.58 22.19 7.16
C ARG A 154 26.27 23.34 6.44
N THR A 155 26.02 23.52 5.15
CA THR A 155 26.66 24.56 4.32
C THR A 155 25.86 25.87 4.27
N GLY A 156 24.54 25.81 4.45
CA GLY A 156 23.67 26.98 4.51
C GLY A 156 24.10 27.99 5.57
N TRP A 157 24.23 29.27 5.20
CA TRP A 157 24.65 30.32 6.15
C TRP A 157 23.60 30.55 7.25
N LEU A 158 22.32 30.61 6.88
CA LEU A 158 21.22 30.85 7.82
C LEU A 158 21.04 29.68 8.79
N THR A 159 21.06 28.45 8.29
CA THR A 159 20.96 27.23 9.10
C THR A 159 22.14 27.06 10.03
N ARG A 160 23.37 27.38 9.59
CA ARG A 160 24.55 27.42 10.47
C ARG A 160 24.41 28.44 11.60
N LYS A 161 23.89 29.63 11.29
CA LYS A 161 23.67 30.68 12.31
C LYS A 161 22.63 30.23 13.34
N LEU A 162 21.57 29.55 12.90
CA LEU A 162 20.48 29.09 13.76
C LEU A 162 20.83 27.82 14.57
N LEU A 163 21.64 26.92 14.02
CA LEU A 163 22.08 25.69 14.70
C LEU A 163 23.32 25.90 15.58
N GLY A 164 24.07 26.98 15.38
CA GLY A 164 25.21 27.35 16.23
C GLY A 164 26.26 26.24 16.37
N THR A 165 26.54 25.82 17.61
CA THR A 165 27.54 24.80 17.93
C THR A 165 27.16 23.39 17.45
N HIS A 166 25.86 23.12 17.21
CA HIS A 166 25.36 21.80 16.78
C HIS A 166 25.69 21.46 15.32
N VAL A 167 26.21 22.40 14.53
CA VAL A 167 26.71 22.12 13.18
C VAL A 167 27.83 21.07 13.20
N LYS A 168 28.61 21.00 14.29
CA LYS A 168 29.65 19.97 14.48
C LYS A 168 29.04 18.58 14.65
N ASP A 169 27.90 18.47 15.31
CA ASP A 169 27.18 17.21 15.50
C ASP A 169 26.67 16.65 14.16
N LEU A 170 26.23 17.53 13.24
CA LEU A 170 25.81 17.13 11.89
C LEU A 170 26.95 16.50 11.08
N ALA A 171 28.19 16.93 11.25
CA ALA A 171 29.33 16.30 10.57
C ALA A 171 29.57 14.87 11.07
N ILE A 172 29.38 14.64 12.38
CA ILE A 172 29.47 13.31 12.99
C ILE A 172 28.35 12.41 12.46
N VAL A 173 27.12 12.92 12.44
CA VAL A 173 25.94 12.23 11.88
C VAL A 173 26.18 11.87 10.41
N GLN A 174 26.70 12.80 9.60
CA GLN A 174 27.01 12.55 8.19
C GLN A 174 28.03 11.42 8.03
N ALA A 175 29.10 11.39 8.84
CA ALA A 175 30.10 10.34 8.80
C ALA A 175 29.52 8.96 9.14
N GLN A 176 28.63 8.88 10.12
CA GLN A 176 27.99 7.63 10.52
C GLN A 176 26.93 7.16 9.52
N ILE A 177 26.15 8.07 8.93
CA ILE A 177 25.24 7.74 7.83
C ILE A 177 26.03 7.19 6.63
N ARG A 178 27.19 7.78 6.29
CA ARG A 178 28.09 7.22 5.26
C ARG A 178 28.61 5.83 5.63
N MET A 179 28.92 5.57 6.89
CA MET A 179 29.31 4.23 7.36
C MET A 179 28.17 3.23 7.14
N LEU A 180 26.95 3.53 7.62
CA LEU A 180 25.78 2.66 7.43
C LEU A 180 25.45 2.47 5.94
N GLN A 181 25.62 3.50 5.11
CA GLN A 181 25.42 3.39 3.67
C GLN A 181 26.36 2.36 3.05
N ARG A 182 27.66 2.42 3.38
CA ARG A 182 28.65 1.44 2.89
C ARG A 182 28.36 0.03 3.37
N MET A 183 28.00 -0.13 4.64
CA MET A 183 27.65 -1.44 5.18
C MET A 183 26.39 -2.01 4.52
N GLY A 184 25.40 -1.16 4.25
CA GLY A 184 24.13 -1.57 3.65
C GLY A 184 24.27 -2.16 2.25
N GLU A 185 25.31 -1.81 1.48
CA GLU A 185 25.56 -2.43 0.17
C GLU A 185 25.73 -3.96 0.27
N VAL A 186 26.27 -4.44 1.39
CA VAL A 186 26.47 -5.87 1.67
C VAL A 186 25.35 -6.41 2.58
N LYS A 187 25.04 -5.69 3.66
CA LYS A 187 24.11 -6.15 4.70
C LYS A 187 22.65 -6.21 4.24
N ILE A 188 22.22 -5.38 3.27
CA ILE A 188 20.84 -5.45 2.75
C ILE A 188 20.59 -6.76 1.99
N PRO A 189 21.43 -7.17 1.01
CA PRO A 189 21.35 -8.48 0.40
C PRO A 189 21.43 -9.65 1.41
N GLU A 190 22.35 -9.59 2.36
CA GLU A 190 22.48 -10.63 3.41
C GLU A 190 21.21 -10.73 4.27
N ALA A 191 20.64 -9.60 4.67
CA ALA A 191 19.39 -9.58 5.43
C ALA A 191 18.22 -10.13 4.62
N MET A 192 18.14 -9.83 3.32
CA MET A 192 17.15 -10.42 2.41
C MET A 192 17.31 -11.94 2.32
N GLN A 193 18.54 -12.43 2.21
CA GLN A 193 18.84 -13.86 2.20
C GLN A 193 18.47 -14.52 3.54
N ARG A 194 18.80 -13.89 4.67
CA ARG A 194 18.44 -14.38 6.01
C ARG A 194 16.93 -14.46 6.22
N LEU A 195 16.20 -13.47 5.71
CA LEU A 195 14.75 -13.42 5.74
C LEU A 195 14.14 -14.53 4.87
N LYS A 196 14.69 -14.75 3.67
CA LYS A 196 14.31 -15.89 2.81
C LYS A 196 14.52 -17.22 3.51
N GLN A 197 15.68 -17.43 4.12
CA GLN A 197 15.96 -18.65 4.91
C GLN A 197 14.92 -18.84 6.01
N GLY A 198 14.53 -17.76 6.71
CA GLY A 198 13.46 -17.81 7.70
C GLY A 198 12.11 -18.27 7.13
N VAL A 199 11.74 -17.82 5.93
CA VAL A 199 10.54 -18.32 5.24
C VAL A 199 10.70 -19.78 4.86
N ASP A 200 11.84 -20.16 4.28
CA ASP A 200 12.11 -21.55 3.85
C ASP A 200 12.07 -22.52 5.05
N ASP A 201 12.61 -22.14 6.20
CA ASP A 201 12.59 -22.95 7.41
C ASP A 201 11.17 -23.10 7.98
N LEU A 202 10.35 -22.05 7.91
CA LEU A 202 8.94 -22.13 8.27
C LEU A 202 8.18 -23.05 7.30
N LEU A 203 8.47 -22.99 6.01
CA LEU A 203 7.86 -23.87 5.00
C LEU A 203 8.22 -25.35 5.21
N LYS A 204 9.48 -25.66 5.55
CA LYS A 204 9.88 -27.03 5.91
C LYS A 204 9.09 -27.56 7.12
N ARG A 205 8.77 -26.69 8.09
CA ARG A 205 7.96 -27.08 9.25
C ARG A 205 6.51 -27.36 8.88
N VAL A 206 5.93 -26.62 7.92
CA VAL A 206 4.59 -26.93 7.37
C VAL A 206 4.55 -28.35 6.81
N GLU A 207 5.57 -28.72 6.03
CA GLU A 207 5.69 -30.04 5.43
C GLU A 207 5.88 -31.13 6.51
N LYS A 208 6.76 -30.88 7.49
CA LYS A 208 7.03 -31.83 8.59
C LYS A 208 5.80 -32.08 9.48
N GLU A 209 5.02 -31.03 9.76
CA GLU A 209 3.88 -31.09 10.68
C GLU A 209 2.55 -31.42 9.96
N ASN A 210 2.59 -31.78 8.68
CA ASN A 210 1.41 -32.01 7.84
C ASN A 210 0.37 -30.88 7.98
N ILE A 211 0.83 -29.64 8.15
CA ILE A 211 -0.06 -28.48 8.24
C ILE A 211 -0.61 -28.27 6.84
N ALA A 212 -1.88 -28.61 6.64
CA ALA A 212 -2.50 -28.49 5.33
C ALA A 212 -2.38 -27.05 4.80
N GLY A 213 -1.67 -26.89 3.67
CA GLY A 213 -1.68 -25.64 2.90
C GLY A 213 -3.11 -25.31 2.43
N HIS A 214 -3.84 -26.37 2.09
CA HIS A 214 -5.28 -26.41 1.80
C HIS A 214 -5.99 -27.25 2.86
N SER A 215 -6.58 -26.64 3.89
CA SER A 215 -7.69 -27.29 4.55
C SER A 215 -8.90 -27.23 3.62
N ASN A 216 -9.59 -28.36 3.41
CA ASN A 216 -10.94 -28.39 2.84
C ASN A 216 -11.95 -27.63 3.70
N ASP A 217 -11.55 -27.18 4.89
CA ASP A 217 -12.13 -26.02 5.53
C ASP A 217 -11.81 -24.79 4.69
N THR A 218 -12.59 -24.62 3.62
CA THR A 218 -13.05 -23.30 3.24
C THR A 218 -13.63 -22.66 4.49
N VAL A 219 -12.78 -22.03 5.30
CA VAL A 219 -13.25 -20.84 5.99
C VAL A 219 -13.62 -19.92 4.84
N HIS A 220 -14.90 -19.95 4.49
CA HIS A 220 -15.54 -18.99 3.61
C HIS A 220 -15.37 -17.63 4.27
N LEU A 221 -14.20 -17.04 4.08
CA LEU A 221 -14.03 -15.62 4.21
C LEU A 221 -14.70 -15.04 2.97
N PRO A 222 -15.65 -14.11 3.09
CA PRO A 222 -16.45 -13.63 1.97
C PRO A 222 -15.68 -12.87 0.85
N HIS A 223 -14.35 -13.00 0.74
CA HIS A 223 -13.48 -12.08 -0.03
C HIS A 223 -12.36 -12.75 -0.88
N SER A 224 -12.33 -14.08 -1.08
CA SER A 224 -11.30 -14.74 -1.90
C SER A 224 -11.48 -14.63 -3.43
N SER A 225 -12.42 -13.82 -3.92
CA SER A 225 -12.79 -13.71 -5.33
C SER A 225 -12.24 -12.46 -6.05
N LYS A 226 -11.30 -11.72 -5.42
CA LYS A 226 -10.76 -10.46 -5.97
C LYS A 226 -9.27 -10.56 -6.32
N PRO A 227 -8.82 -10.01 -7.46
CA PRO A 227 -7.40 -9.92 -7.82
C PRO A 227 -6.58 -9.19 -6.76
N LEU A 228 -5.31 -9.55 -6.64
CA LEU A 228 -4.39 -8.90 -5.71
C LEU A 228 -4.40 -7.37 -5.83
N LEU A 229 -4.21 -6.85 -7.05
CA LEU A 229 -4.20 -5.40 -7.30
C LEU A 229 -5.47 -4.71 -6.78
N ARG A 230 -6.61 -5.40 -6.82
CA ARG A 230 -7.88 -4.89 -6.30
C ARG A 230 -7.91 -4.87 -4.77
N GLN A 231 -7.41 -5.90 -4.11
CA GLN A 231 -7.38 -5.94 -2.65
C GLN A 231 -6.43 -4.87 -2.07
N GLU A 232 -5.27 -4.68 -2.70
CA GLU A 232 -4.33 -3.61 -2.36
C GLU A 232 -4.98 -2.24 -2.50
N TYR A 233 -5.77 -2.05 -3.56
CA TYR A 233 -6.53 -0.82 -3.77
C TYR A 233 -7.54 -0.58 -2.64
N GLU A 234 -8.33 -1.60 -2.28
CA GLU A 234 -9.31 -1.50 -1.18
C GLU A 234 -8.63 -1.14 0.16
N LEU A 235 -7.46 -1.73 0.43
CA LEU A 235 -6.67 -1.41 1.62
C LEU A 235 -6.13 0.02 1.57
N ALA A 236 -5.59 0.45 0.43
CA ALA A 236 -5.08 1.82 0.26
C ALA A 236 -6.19 2.85 0.47
N VAL A 237 -7.38 2.59 -0.07
CA VAL A 237 -8.56 3.44 0.11
C VAL A 237 -9.02 3.45 1.58
N LYS A 238 -9.07 2.29 2.24
CA LYS A 238 -9.46 2.19 3.66
C LYS A 238 -8.50 2.93 4.60
N ARG A 239 -7.21 3.04 4.26
CA ARG A 239 -6.24 3.77 5.09
C ARG A 239 -6.51 5.26 5.21
N ILE A 240 -7.29 5.83 4.29
CA ILE A 240 -7.74 7.23 4.38
C ILE A 240 -8.50 7.46 5.71
N ASP A 241 -9.20 6.45 6.24
CA ASP A 241 -9.88 6.56 7.55
C ASP A 241 -8.87 6.84 8.67
N GLN A 242 -7.69 6.22 8.62
CA GLN A 242 -6.65 6.40 9.63
C GLN A 242 -6.02 7.79 9.55
N ASP A 243 -5.82 8.30 8.34
CA ASP A 243 -5.32 9.67 8.14
C ASP A 243 -6.35 10.70 8.59
N ALA A 244 -7.62 10.48 8.26
CA ALA A 244 -8.73 11.32 8.72
C ALA A 244 -8.82 11.33 10.25
N ALA A 245 -8.74 10.17 10.91
CA ALA A 245 -8.76 10.07 12.37
C ALA A 245 -7.59 10.82 13.03
N LYS A 246 -6.37 10.75 12.45
CA LYS A 246 -5.22 11.51 12.95
C LYS A 246 -5.43 13.01 12.80
N MET A 247 -5.94 13.46 11.66
CA MET A 247 -6.24 14.88 11.44
C MET A 247 -7.32 15.40 12.40
N ARG A 248 -8.36 14.60 12.69
CA ARG A 248 -9.36 14.93 13.72
C ARG A 248 -8.72 15.07 15.09
N LYS A 249 -7.85 14.13 15.47
CA LYS A 249 -7.12 14.19 16.75
C LYS A 249 -6.20 15.42 16.84
N ALA A 250 -5.65 15.87 15.72
CA ALA A 250 -4.87 17.10 15.59
C ALA A 250 -5.73 18.37 15.45
N GLY A 251 -7.04 18.31 15.73
CA GLY A 251 -7.94 19.47 15.72
C GLY A 251 -8.20 20.06 14.34
N LYS A 252 -7.90 19.36 13.24
CA LYS A 252 -8.20 19.85 11.88
C LYS A 252 -9.70 19.83 11.63
N SER A 253 -10.19 20.83 10.90
CA SER A 253 -11.59 20.92 10.50
C SER A 253 -11.99 19.81 9.54
N GLU A 254 -13.26 19.42 9.54
CA GLU A 254 -13.80 18.42 8.60
C GLU A 254 -13.57 18.83 7.14
N ALA A 255 -13.69 20.13 6.81
CA ALA A 255 -13.37 20.64 5.47
C ALA A 255 -11.94 20.31 5.03
N LYS A 256 -10.94 20.50 5.90
CA LYS A 256 -9.54 20.17 5.59
C LYS A 256 -9.32 18.66 5.48
N ILE A 257 -10.03 17.88 6.28
CA ILE A 257 -9.99 16.42 6.23
C ILE A 257 -10.62 15.91 4.93
N ALA A 258 -11.72 16.50 4.48
CA ALA A 258 -12.38 16.19 3.22
C ALA A 258 -11.50 16.51 2.01
N GLU A 259 -10.80 17.64 2.03
CA GLU A 259 -9.82 18.01 1.00
C GLU A 259 -8.70 16.97 0.91
N MET A 260 -8.11 16.59 2.05
CA MET A 260 -7.09 15.54 2.11
C MET A 260 -7.64 14.20 1.59
N ALA A 261 -8.80 13.79 2.08
CA ALA A 261 -9.37 12.48 1.77
C ALA A 261 -9.70 12.34 0.28
N THR A 262 -10.34 13.35 -0.32
CA THR A 262 -10.71 13.36 -1.74
C THR A 262 -9.47 13.43 -2.64
N ALA A 263 -8.48 14.26 -2.33
CA ALA A 263 -7.23 14.34 -3.07
C ALA A 263 -6.43 13.03 -2.99
N ARG A 264 -6.31 12.44 -1.80
CA ARG A 264 -5.62 11.15 -1.59
C ARG A 264 -6.32 10.02 -2.32
N ARG A 265 -7.66 9.99 -2.28
CA ARG A 265 -8.47 9.00 -3.00
C ARG A 265 -8.28 9.09 -4.51
N ARG A 266 -8.12 10.30 -5.05
CA ARG A 266 -7.84 10.54 -6.47
C ARG A 266 -6.46 10.01 -6.86
N LYS A 267 -5.43 10.32 -6.06
CA LYS A 267 -4.06 9.84 -6.28
C LYS A 267 -3.97 8.31 -6.25
N ILE A 268 -4.57 7.67 -5.25
CA ILE A 268 -4.68 6.19 -5.19
C ILE A 268 -5.37 5.65 -6.45
N GLY A 269 -6.42 6.32 -6.93
CA GLY A 269 -7.09 5.96 -8.18
C GLY A 269 -6.13 5.96 -9.38
N LEU A 270 -5.32 7.00 -9.53
CA LEU A 270 -4.33 7.12 -10.59
C LEU A 270 -3.26 6.03 -10.51
N ASP A 271 -2.60 5.90 -9.35
CA ASP A 271 -1.50 4.95 -9.13
C ASP A 271 -1.92 3.50 -9.45
N PHE A 272 -3.13 3.11 -9.06
CA PHE A 272 -3.64 1.76 -9.32
C PHE A 272 -4.06 1.55 -10.78
N LYS A 273 -4.49 2.61 -11.47
CA LYS A 273 -4.81 2.53 -12.89
C LYS A 273 -3.55 2.32 -13.72
N GLU A 274 -2.47 3.04 -13.43
CA GLU A 274 -1.17 2.87 -14.10
C GLU A 274 -0.61 1.44 -14.00
N ARG A 275 -0.93 0.73 -12.91
CA ARG A 275 -0.54 -0.66 -12.66
C ARG A 275 -1.50 -1.70 -13.22
N THR A 276 -2.71 -1.29 -13.62
CA THR A 276 -3.72 -2.19 -14.20
C THR A 276 -3.34 -2.50 -15.65
N ASP A 277 -3.49 -3.75 -16.08
CA ASP A 277 -3.30 -4.14 -17.48
C ASP A 277 -4.07 -3.20 -18.44
N PRO A 278 -3.48 -2.75 -19.56
CA PRO A 278 -4.07 -1.71 -20.42
C PRO A 278 -5.49 -2.04 -20.92
N ASP A 279 -5.75 -3.27 -21.34
CA ASP A 279 -7.06 -3.63 -21.89
C ASP A 279 -8.13 -3.62 -20.81
N LEU A 280 -7.78 -4.12 -19.62
CA LEU A 280 -8.65 -4.08 -18.46
C LEU A 280 -8.86 -2.65 -17.95
N ARG A 281 -7.81 -1.81 -18.03
CA ARG A 281 -7.87 -0.39 -17.64
C ARG A 281 -8.87 0.36 -18.49
N GLU A 282 -8.86 0.16 -19.81
CA GLU A 282 -9.82 0.78 -20.74
C GLU A 282 -11.27 0.38 -20.42
N VAL A 283 -11.52 -0.90 -20.09
CA VAL A 283 -12.84 -1.36 -19.64
C VAL A 283 -13.29 -0.59 -18.38
N ILE A 284 -12.38 -0.38 -17.43
CA ILE A 284 -12.71 0.35 -16.20
C ILE A 284 -12.91 1.85 -16.47
N TYR A 285 -12.09 2.45 -17.34
CA TYR A 285 -12.25 3.85 -17.75
C TYR A 285 -13.58 4.09 -18.44
N GLY A 286 -13.97 3.25 -19.39
CA GLY A 286 -15.27 3.31 -20.05
C GLY A 286 -16.43 3.25 -19.05
N ARG A 287 -16.39 2.30 -18.11
CA ARG A 287 -17.38 2.20 -17.03
C ARG A 287 -17.44 3.46 -16.16
N ASN A 288 -16.28 3.95 -15.72
CA ASN A 288 -16.21 5.11 -14.84
C ASN A 288 -16.71 6.38 -15.55
N LYS A 289 -16.31 6.57 -16.81
CA LYS A 289 -16.75 7.67 -17.65
C LYS A 289 -18.25 7.63 -17.86
N ASP A 290 -18.83 6.47 -18.16
CA ASP A 290 -20.30 6.33 -18.26
C ASP A 290 -20.99 6.70 -16.93
N LYS A 291 -20.49 6.22 -15.79
CA LYS A 291 -21.15 6.45 -14.49
C LYS A 291 -20.95 7.84 -13.89
N TYR A 292 -19.80 8.46 -14.09
CA TYR A 292 -19.39 9.67 -13.37
C TYR A 292 -18.94 10.80 -14.29
N GLY A 293 -18.75 10.54 -15.58
CA GLY A 293 -18.22 11.50 -16.53
C GLY A 293 -16.71 11.69 -16.41
N ASP A 294 -16.04 10.77 -15.72
CA ASP A 294 -14.63 10.84 -15.37
C ASP A 294 -14.02 9.43 -15.29
N GLU A 295 -12.79 9.28 -15.78
CA GLU A 295 -12.12 7.99 -15.96
C GLU A 295 -11.64 7.35 -14.64
N LEU A 296 -11.33 8.15 -13.62
CA LEU A 296 -10.89 7.65 -12.31
C LEU A 296 -12.06 7.43 -11.34
N GLY A 297 -13.27 7.81 -11.72
CA GLY A 297 -14.50 7.63 -10.94
C GLY A 297 -15.07 8.97 -10.46
N PRO A 298 -15.80 9.03 -9.34
CA PRO A 298 -16.38 10.28 -8.87
C PRO A 298 -15.25 11.29 -8.56
N TYR A 299 -15.25 12.40 -9.28
CA TYR A 299 -14.36 13.53 -9.02
C TYR A 299 -15.05 14.53 -8.11
N TYR A 300 -14.59 14.60 -6.86
CA TYR A 300 -15.12 15.52 -5.86
C TYR A 300 -14.44 16.88 -6.02
N GLN A 301 -15.26 17.91 -6.20
CA GLN A 301 -14.84 19.30 -6.34
C GLN A 301 -15.49 20.11 -5.23
N GLN A 302 -14.75 21.06 -4.67
CA GLN A 302 -15.30 21.95 -3.65
C GLN A 302 -16.33 22.89 -4.30
N SER A 303 -17.45 23.12 -3.61
CA SER A 303 -18.47 24.05 -4.08
C SER A 303 -17.93 25.49 -4.04
N SER A 304 -18.33 26.32 -5.01
CA SER A 304 -17.86 27.71 -5.16
C SER A 304 -18.28 28.63 -4.01
N ASP A 305 -19.32 28.25 -3.27
CA ASP A 305 -19.82 28.92 -2.07
C ASP A 305 -19.11 28.44 -0.78
N GLY A 306 -18.16 27.50 -0.89
CA GLY A 306 -17.42 26.94 0.24
C GLY A 306 -18.20 25.92 1.07
N ASN A 307 -19.49 25.69 0.79
CA ASN A 307 -20.36 24.83 1.57
C ASN A 307 -20.37 23.40 1.04
N GLY A 308 -19.25 22.71 1.22
CA GLY A 308 -19.10 21.29 0.93
C GLY A 308 -18.62 20.98 -0.49
N TRP A 309 -19.02 19.83 -0.99
CA TRP A 309 -18.43 19.18 -2.17
C TRP A 309 -19.49 18.71 -3.13
N PHE A 310 -19.12 18.59 -4.40
CA PHE A 310 -19.98 17.94 -5.37
C PHE A 310 -19.20 17.00 -6.27
N TYR A 311 -19.91 16.02 -6.84
CA TYR A 311 -19.40 15.18 -7.91
C TYR A 311 -20.50 14.95 -8.94
N ARG A 312 -20.11 14.54 -10.14
CA ARG A 312 -21.05 14.18 -11.21
C ARG A 312 -21.37 12.69 -11.17
N ARG A 313 -22.64 12.37 -11.41
CA ARG A 313 -23.11 10.98 -11.56
C ARG A 313 -24.15 10.92 -12.66
N LYS A 314 -24.15 9.85 -13.46
CA LYS A 314 -25.20 9.59 -14.42
C LYS A 314 -26.41 9.00 -13.70
N ASN A 315 -27.55 9.68 -13.83
CA ASN A 315 -28.80 9.21 -13.28
C ASN A 315 -29.23 7.93 -14.01
N PRO A 316 -29.52 6.83 -13.30
CA PRO A 316 -29.82 5.56 -13.94
C PRO A 316 -31.14 5.56 -14.72
N VAL A 317 -32.05 6.48 -14.43
CA VAL A 317 -33.37 6.64 -15.08
C VAL A 317 -33.27 7.60 -16.25
N THR A 318 -32.91 8.86 -16.00
CA THR A 318 -32.93 9.91 -17.05
C THR A 318 -31.74 9.81 -18.01
N LYS A 319 -30.72 9.02 -17.65
CA LYS A 319 -29.43 8.90 -18.36
C LYS A 319 -28.65 10.22 -18.47
N GLN A 320 -29.09 11.29 -17.82
CA GLN A 320 -28.38 12.56 -17.75
C GLN A 320 -27.41 12.59 -16.58
N TYR A 321 -26.35 13.39 -16.70
CA TYR A 321 -25.44 13.64 -15.58
C TYR A 321 -26.03 14.68 -14.64
N GLU A 322 -26.12 14.33 -13.37
CA GLU A 322 -26.56 15.22 -12.29
C GLU A 322 -25.39 15.59 -11.39
N ARG A 323 -25.47 16.79 -10.79
CA ARG A 323 -24.53 17.27 -9.78
C ARG A 323 -25.03 16.83 -8.40
N VAL A 324 -24.27 15.97 -7.75
CA VAL A 324 -24.60 15.47 -6.40
C VAL A 324 -23.81 16.28 -5.38
N GLN A 325 -24.50 17.11 -4.61
CA GLN A 325 -23.93 17.86 -3.49
C GLN A 325 -23.81 16.97 -2.25
N VAL A 326 -22.70 17.10 -1.52
CA VAL A 326 -22.39 16.36 -0.29
C VAL A 326 -21.65 17.25 0.71
N ASP A 327 -21.87 17.01 2.00
CA ASP A 327 -21.11 17.65 3.07
C ASP A 327 -19.70 17.06 3.22
N ASP A 328 -18.87 17.69 4.07
CA ASP A 328 -17.50 17.24 4.34
C ASP A 328 -17.45 15.80 4.87
N ALA A 329 -18.32 15.47 5.83
CA ALA A 329 -18.37 14.14 6.44
C ALA A 329 -18.69 13.05 5.39
N THR A 330 -19.61 13.33 4.48
CA THR A 330 -19.96 12.44 3.37
C THR A 330 -18.85 12.37 2.33
N ALA A 331 -18.16 13.47 2.03
CA ALA A 331 -16.99 13.46 1.14
C ALA A 331 -15.88 12.56 1.71
N ILE A 332 -15.59 12.66 3.01
CA ILE A 332 -14.61 11.80 3.70
C ILE A 332 -15.05 10.33 3.64
N ARG A 333 -16.29 10.04 4.03
CA ARG A 333 -16.84 8.67 4.00
C ARG A 333 -16.79 8.06 2.61
N ASN A 334 -17.16 8.82 1.58
CA ASN A 334 -17.12 8.32 0.20
C ASN A 334 -15.68 8.09 -0.27
N ALA A 335 -14.74 8.95 0.14
CA ALA A 335 -13.33 8.79 -0.18
C ALA A 335 -12.75 7.49 0.41
N THR A 336 -13.29 6.98 1.51
CA THR A 336 -12.82 5.72 2.13
C THR A 336 -13.57 4.47 1.66
N GLN A 337 -14.50 4.64 0.73
CA GLN A 337 -15.19 3.55 0.03
C GLN A 337 -14.51 3.25 -1.31
N ALA A 338 -14.04 2.01 -1.47
CA ALA A 338 -13.37 1.57 -2.69
C ALA A 338 -14.34 1.46 -3.88
N GLY A 339 -15.63 1.19 -3.62
CA GLY A 339 -16.67 1.00 -4.63
C GLY A 339 -16.33 -0.11 -5.64
N GLY A 340 -17.07 -0.23 -6.74
CA GLY A 340 -16.75 -1.20 -7.79
C GLY A 340 -17.20 -2.64 -7.48
N ASP A 341 -18.12 -2.82 -6.54
CA ASP A 341 -18.71 -4.13 -6.23
C ASP A 341 -19.55 -4.70 -7.38
N ASP A 342 -19.90 -3.86 -8.35
CA ASP A 342 -20.52 -4.26 -9.61
C ASP A 342 -19.54 -4.91 -10.59
N PHE A 343 -18.23 -4.80 -10.39
CA PHE A 343 -17.26 -5.39 -11.32
C PHE A 343 -17.15 -6.91 -11.12
N PRO A 344 -17.04 -7.73 -12.18
CA PRO A 344 -16.97 -9.19 -12.07
C PRO A 344 -15.56 -9.65 -11.65
N TRP A 345 -15.18 -9.35 -10.41
CA TRP A 345 -13.82 -9.56 -9.90
C TRP A 345 -13.31 -11.00 -9.98
N ASP A 346 -14.22 -11.98 -9.92
CA ASP A 346 -13.93 -13.39 -10.16
C ASP A 346 -13.28 -13.61 -11.52
N LYS A 347 -13.86 -13.03 -12.58
CA LYS A 347 -13.30 -13.13 -13.93
C LYS A 347 -12.06 -12.28 -14.14
N VAL A 348 -11.93 -11.18 -13.42
CA VAL A 348 -10.69 -10.38 -13.43
C VAL A 348 -9.53 -11.16 -12.80
N LEU A 349 -9.81 -11.99 -11.81
CA LEU A 349 -8.80 -12.84 -11.19
C LEU A 349 -8.31 -13.87 -12.21
N GLU A 350 -9.21 -14.61 -12.85
CA GLU A 350 -8.88 -15.53 -13.94
C GLU A 350 -8.13 -14.82 -15.10
N TYR A 351 -8.54 -13.60 -15.45
CA TYR A 351 -7.89 -12.79 -16.49
C TYR A 351 -6.43 -12.51 -16.13
N SER A 352 -6.19 -12.13 -14.88
CA SER A 352 -4.84 -11.87 -14.36
C SER A 352 -3.99 -13.15 -14.33
N GLU A 353 -4.59 -14.30 -14.09
CA GLU A 353 -3.92 -15.60 -14.13
C GLU A 353 -3.56 -16.02 -15.56
N ALA A 354 -4.44 -15.77 -16.53
CA ALA A 354 -4.19 -16.02 -17.94
C ALA A 354 -2.99 -15.21 -18.47
N ILE A 355 -2.87 -13.93 -18.09
CA ILE A 355 -1.71 -13.09 -18.41
C ILE A 355 -0.43 -13.69 -17.83
N LYS A 356 -0.44 -14.10 -16.55
CA LYS A 356 0.74 -14.70 -15.89
C LYS A 356 1.16 -16.01 -16.57
N ALA A 357 0.18 -16.80 -17.02
CA ALA A 357 0.41 -18.03 -17.76
C ALA A 357 0.78 -17.79 -19.24
N LYS A 358 0.83 -16.54 -19.71
CA LYS A 358 1.01 -16.16 -21.11
C LYS A 358 -0.01 -16.80 -22.06
N ASN A 359 -1.21 -17.09 -21.56
CA ASN A 359 -2.31 -17.64 -22.34
C ASN A 359 -3.15 -16.50 -22.94
N TRP A 360 -2.69 -15.96 -24.06
CA TRP A 360 -3.30 -14.77 -24.69
C TRP A 360 -4.70 -15.03 -25.22
N LYS A 361 -4.97 -16.22 -25.77
CA LYS A 361 -6.31 -16.60 -26.19
C LYS A 361 -7.30 -16.57 -25.01
N ARG A 362 -6.91 -17.16 -23.88
CA ARG A 362 -7.74 -17.16 -22.67
C ARG A 362 -7.92 -15.75 -22.09
N LYS A 363 -6.87 -14.92 -22.13
CA LYS A 363 -6.94 -13.50 -21.75
C LYS A 363 -8.04 -12.77 -22.54
N GLU A 364 -8.07 -12.93 -23.86
CA GLU A 364 -9.07 -12.28 -24.74
C GLU A 364 -10.50 -12.78 -24.46
N GLU A 365 -10.68 -14.10 -24.33
CA GLU A 365 -11.98 -14.71 -23.97
C GLU A 365 -12.51 -14.14 -22.63
N LEU A 366 -11.63 -14.03 -21.63
CA LEU A 366 -12.00 -13.50 -20.32
C LEU A 366 -12.30 -12.00 -20.35
N LEU A 367 -11.58 -11.22 -21.17
CA LEU A 367 -11.85 -9.79 -21.34
C LEU A 367 -13.26 -9.57 -21.90
N GLU A 368 -13.65 -10.34 -22.92
CA GLU A 368 -14.99 -10.28 -23.50
C GLU A 368 -16.06 -10.77 -22.51
N ALA A 369 -15.78 -11.82 -21.74
CA ALA A 369 -16.66 -12.26 -20.66
C ALA A 369 -16.87 -11.17 -19.60
N ILE A 370 -15.82 -10.45 -19.19
CA ILE A 370 -15.89 -9.32 -18.25
C ILE A 370 -16.81 -8.22 -18.80
N LYS A 371 -16.58 -7.77 -20.04
CA LYS A 371 -17.41 -6.74 -20.70
C LYS A 371 -18.88 -7.18 -20.77
N ARG A 372 -19.13 -8.43 -21.15
CA ARG A 372 -20.48 -9.02 -21.24
C ARG A 372 -21.16 -9.06 -19.88
N LEU A 373 -20.47 -9.51 -18.83
CA LEU A 373 -21.01 -9.56 -17.47
C LEU A 373 -21.41 -8.16 -16.97
N MET A 374 -20.57 -7.16 -17.21
CA MET A 374 -20.89 -5.77 -16.84
C MET A 374 -22.14 -5.25 -17.57
N SER A 375 -22.28 -5.56 -18.86
CA SER A 375 -23.48 -5.21 -19.63
C SER A 375 -24.73 -5.92 -19.07
N LEU A 376 -24.64 -7.23 -18.81
CA LEU A 376 -25.73 -8.04 -18.28
C LEU A 376 -26.16 -7.58 -16.88
N GLN A 377 -25.23 -7.21 -16.00
CA GLN A 377 -25.55 -6.66 -14.68
C GLN A 377 -26.31 -5.33 -14.79
N GLY A 378 -25.93 -4.48 -15.75
CA GLY A 378 -26.67 -3.26 -16.06
C GLY A 378 -28.11 -3.53 -16.50
N LYS A 379 -28.31 -4.54 -17.37
CA LYS A 379 -29.65 -4.98 -17.82
C LYS A 379 -30.44 -5.64 -16.70
N LEU A 380 -29.81 -6.46 -15.87
CA LEU A 380 -30.45 -7.14 -14.73
C LEU A 380 -31.01 -6.12 -13.74
N ALA A 381 -30.25 -5.07 -13.43
CA ALA A 381 -30.71 -4.00 -12.55
C ALA A 381 -31.95 -3.28 -13.10
N GLN A 382 -32.02 -3.08 -14.43
CA GLN A 382 -33.18 -2.48 -15.10
C GLN A 382 -34.40 -3.41 -15.08
N ALA A 383 -34.22 -4.69 -15.42
CA ALA A 383 -35.29 -5.69 -15.42
C ALA A 383 -35.90 -5.88 -14.02
N ARG A 384 -35.07 -5.97 -12.98
CA ARG A 384 -35.52 -6.04 -11.58
C ARG A 384 -36.32 -4.80 -11.17
N LYS A 385 -35.86 -3.61 -11.58
CA LYS A 385 -36.57 -2.36 -11.29
C LYS A 385 -37.92 -2.27 -12.01
N ALA A 386 -38.02 -2.85 -13.20
CA ALA A 386 -39.26 -2.92 -13.97
C ALA A 386 -40.23 -4.03 -13.50
N GLY A 387 -39.80 -4.89 -12.56
CA GLY A 387 -40.60 -6.04 -12.11
C GLY A 387 -40.73 -7.17 -13.14
N ASP A 388 -39.91 -7.18 -14.19
CA ASP A 388 -39.97 -8.18 -15.25
C ASP A 388 -39.26 -9.48 -14.80
N VAL A 389 -40.05 -10.41 -14.26
CA VAL A 389 -39.57 -11.67 -13.70
C VAL A 389 -38.98 -12.59 -14.78
N GLN A 390 -39.55 -12.62 -15.98
CA GLN A 390 -39.10 -13.50 -17.07
C GLN A 390 -37.76 -13.02 -17.62
N LEU A 391 -37.63 -11.72 -17.89
CA LEU A 391 -36.38 -11.12 -18.34
C LEU A 391 -35.28 -11.22 -17.26
N THR A 392 -35.64 -11.02 -15.99
CA THR A 392 -34.71 -11.19 -14.87
C THR A 392 -34.11 -12.60 -14.85
N ARG A 393 -34.94 -13.65 -14.91
CA ARG A 393 -34.48 -15.05 -14.94
C ARG A 393 -33.63 -15.35 -16.17
N ALA A 394 -34.01 -14.83 -17.35
CA ALA A 394 -33.25 -15.02 -18.57
C ALA A 394 -31.84 -14.41 -18.48
N ILE A 395 -31.72 -13.19 -17.93
CA ILE A 395 -30.44 -12.50 -17.73
C ILE A 395 -29.59 -13.22 -16.67
N GLU A 396 -30.19 -13.71 -15.58
CA GLU A 396 -29.48 -14.47 -14.54
C GLU A 396 -28.89 -15.78 -15.10
N ALA A 397 -29.65 -16.51 -15.91
CA ALA A 397 -29.16 -17.71 -16.60
C ALA A 397 -28.00 -17.38 -17.56
N GLU A 398 -28.07 -16.25 -18.25
CA GLU A 398 -27.02 -15.79 -19.14
C GLU A 398 -25.74 -15.36 -18.40
N ILE A 399 -25.88 -14.70 -17.25
CA ILE A 399 -24.76 -14.39 -16.35
C ILE A 399 -24.10 -15.70 -15.88
N ALA A 400 -24.89 -16.70 -15.49
CA ALA A 400 -24.36 -17.99 -15.06
C ALA A 400 -23.60 -18.70 -16.18
N ARG A 401 -24.12 -18.68 -17.43
CA ARG A 401 -23.41 -19.20 -18.60
C ARG A 401 -22.10 -18.47 -18.86
N THR A 402 -22.12 -17.14 -18.85
CA THR A 402 -20.93 -16.31 -19.09
C THR A 402 -19.87 -16.53 -18.01
N ARG A 403 -20.27 -16.81 -16.76
CA ARG A 403 -19.35 -17.16 -15.67
C ARG A 403 -18.71 -18.54 -15.79
N ARG A 404 -19.23 -19.43 -16.64
CA ARG A 404 -18.63 -20.75 -16.90
C ARG A 404 -17.61 -20.74 -18.04
N ILE A 405 -17.60 -19.67 -18.85
CA ILE A 405 -16.48 -19.38 -19.76
C ILE A 405 -15.25 -19.24 -18.90
#